data_AF-A0A318HP83-F1
#
_entry.id   AF-A0A318HP83-F1
#
_cell.length_a   1.000
_cell.length_b   1.000
_cell.length_c   1.000
_cell.angle_alpha   90.00
_cell.angle_beta   90.00
_cell.angle_gamma   90.00
#
_symmetry.space_group_name_H-M   'P 1'
#
loop_
_entity.id
_entity.type
_entity.pdbx_description
1 polymer ?
#
loop_
_entity_poly.entity_id
_entity_poly.type
_entity_poly.pdbx_seq_one_letter_code
_entity_poly.pdbx_strand_id
1 'polypeptide(L)'
;MLQRILTGNILSMLKGLGIRVEQRVEVHIKHLEERPNVIFKGVKLYCANISFDSNVLLPQHVGLGKHASVGFGILTVTTINK
;
A
#
# COMPACT_ATOMS: atom_id res chain seq x y z
N MET A 1 -9.46 -9.97 3.44
CA MET A 1 -8.03 -10.29 3.68
C MET A 1 -7.09 -9.14 3.30
N LEU A 2 -7.21 -8.57 2.10
CA LEU A 2 -6.31 -7.53 1.57
C LEU A 2 -6.18 -6.27 2.46
N GLN A 3 -7.28 -5.75 3.02
CA GLN A 3 -7.25 -4.63 3.96
C GLN A 3 -6.28 -4.88 5.13
N ARG A 4 -6.30 -6.08 5.73
CA ARG A 4 -5.40 -6.43 6.84
C ARG A 4 -3.94 -6.45 6.42
N ILE A 5 -3.66 -6.91 5.19
CA ILE A 5 -2.30 -6.90 4.62
C ILE A 5 -1.82 -5.46 4.45
N LEU A 6 -2.67 -4.58 3.91
CA LEU A 6 -2.34 -3.18 3.71
C LEU A 6 -2.12 -2.44 5.04
N THR A 7 -2.99 -2.67 6.04
CA THR A 7 -2.78 -2.17 7.40
C THR A 7 -1.44 -2.65 7.97
N GLY A 8 -1.11 -3.92 7.81
CA GLY A 8 0.17 -4.49 8.24
C GLY A 8 1.37 -3.85 7.54
N ASN A 9 1.28 -3.59 6.24
CA ASN A 9 2.34 -2.91 5.47
C ASN A 9 2.57 -1.48 5.96
N ILE A 10 1.50 -0.72 6.22
CA ILE A 10 1.60 0.64 6.79
C ILE A 10 2.26 0.59 8.17
N LEU A 11 1.81 -0.30 9.05
CA LEU A 11 2.39 -0.46 10.39
C LEU A 11 3.87 -0.86 10.34
N SER A 12 4.24 -1.78 9.45
CA SER A 12 5.62 -2.24 9.26
C SER A 12 6.54 -1.08 8.84
N MET A 13 6.07 -0.24 7.92
CA MET A 13 6.80 0.94 7.48
C MET A 13 6.94 1.97 8.62
N LEU A 14 5.85 2.33 9.31
CA LEU A 14 5.89 3.29 10.41
C LEU A 14 6.85 2.84 11.50
N LYS A 15 6.82 1.54 11.85
CA LYS A 15 7.80 0.94 12.77
C LYS A 15 9.23 1.09 12.25
N GLY A 16 9.48 0.86 10.96
CA GLY A 16 10.79 1.05 10.33
C GLY A 16 11.31 2.48 10.39
N LEU A 17 10.40 3.47 10.44
CA LEU A 17 10.71 4.90 10.61
C LEU A 17 10.82 5.31 12.09
N GLY A 18 10.67 4.38 13.05
CA GLY A 18 10.68 4.68 14.48
C GLY A 18 9.40 5.33 15.00
N ILE A 19 8.32 5.34 14.21
CA ILE A 19 7.03 5.94 14.59
C ILE A 19 6.18 4.88 15.29
N ARG A 20 5.79 5.16 16.54
CA ARG A 20 4.86 4.32 17.31
C ARG A 20 3.45 4.87 17.17
N VAL A 21 2.54 4.05 16.65
CA VAL A 21 1.13 4.41 16.52
C VAL A 21 0.39 4.00 17.79
N GLU A 22 -0.29 4.96 18.43
CA GLU A 22 -1.09 4.72 19.63
C GLU A 22 -2.55 4.37 19.30
N GLN A 23 -3.02 4.82 18.14
CA GLN A 23 -4.37 4.59 17.65
C GLN A 23 -4.42 3.41 16.67
N ARG A 24 -5.61 2.81 16.53
CA ARG A 24 -5.80 1.74 15.55
C ARG A 24 -5.71 2.32 14.14
N VAL A 25 -4.83 1.76 13.32
CA VAL A 25 -4.78 2.06 11.89
C VAL A 25 -5.95 1.37 11.20
N GLU A 26 -6.78 2.16 10.53
CA GLU A 26 -7.93 1.72 9.76
C GLU A 26 -7.70 1.95 8.28
N VAL A 27 -8.09 0.97 7.47
CA VAL A 27 -7.91 0.98 6.02
C VAL A 27 -9.17 0.42 5.39
N HIS A 28 -9.74 1.17 4.46
CA HIS A 28 -10.96 0.83 3.73
C HIS A 28 -10.67 0.88 2.23
N ILE A 29 -10.70 -0.28 1.56
CA ILE A 29 -10.46 -0.35 0.12
C ILE A 29 -11.70 0.18 -0.61
N LYS A 30 -11.48 1.07 -1.57
CA LYS A 30 -12.52 1.65 -2.44
C LYS A 30 -12.55 0.97 -3.80
N HIS A 31 -11.38 0.71 -4.36
CA HIS A 31 -11.25 0.13 -5.68
C HIS A 31 -10.06 -0.83 -5.70
N LEU A 32 -10.23 -1.92 -6.44
CA LEU A 32 -9.22 -2.95 -6.65
C LEU A 32 -9.17 -3.26 -8.15
N GLU A 33 -8.03 -2.99 -8.77
CA GLU A 33 -7.74 -3.39 -10.14
C GLU A 33 -6.68 -4.49 -10.09
N GLU A 34 -7.09 -5.72 -10.39
CA GLU A 34 -6.17 -6.86 -10.39
C GLU A 34 -5.22 -6.81 -11.59
N ARG A 35 -3.96 -7.16 -11.36
CA ARG A 35 -2.92 -7.29 -12.38
C ARG A 35 -2.24 -8.65 -12.24
N PRO A 36 -2.89 -9.72 -12.72
CA PRO A 36 -2.29 -11.05 -12.72
C PRO A 36 -1.13 -11.11 -13.73
N ASN A 37 -0.18 -12.02 -13.48
CA ASN A 37 0.93 -12.34 -14.39
C ASN A 37 1.96 -11.22 -14.62
N VAL A 38 2.16 -10.31 -13.65
CA VAL A 38 3.27 -9.35 -13.72
C VAL A 38 4.59 -10.09 -13.60
N ILE A 39 5.42 -10.06 -14.64
CA ILE A 39 6.71 -10.76 -14.62
C ILE A 39 7.74 -9.91 -13.88
N PHE A 40 8.32 -10.47 -12.83
CA PHE A 40 9.43 -9.87 -12.10
C PHE A 40 10.53 -10.91 -11.89
N LYS A 41 11.73 -10.64 -12.44
CA LYS A 41 12.89 -11.56 -12.41
C LYS A 41 12.54 -12.98 -12.89
N GLY A 42 11.80 -13.08 -13.98
CA GLY A 42 11.38 -14.36 -14.57
C GLY A 42 10.24 -15.08 -13.84
N VAL A 43 9.75 -14.55 -12.72
CA VAL A 43 8.65 -15.12 -11.95
C VAL A 43 7.37 -14.32 -12.21
N LYS A 44 6.26 -15.03 -12.45
CA LYS A 44 4.93 -14.40 -12.55
C LYS A 44 4.42 -14.08 -11.16
N LEU A 45 4.18 -12.81 -10.91
CA LEU A 45 3.59 -12.30 -9.68
C LEU A 45 2.13 -11.92 -9.93
N TYR A 46 1.35 -12.05 -8.87
CA TYR A 46 0.03 -11.45 -8.80
C TYR A 46 0.16 -10.07 -8.14
N CYS A 47 -0.26 -9.03 -8.84
CA CYS A 47 -0.22 -7.65 -8.38
C CYS A 47 -1.62 -7.04 -8.42
N ALA A 48 -1.81 -5.89 -7.77
CA ALA A 48 -3.04 -5.13 -7.86
C ALA A 48 -2.77 -3.64 -7.63
N ASN A 49 -3.52 -2.79 -8.33
CA ASN A 49 -3.63 -1.38 -7.97
C ASN A 49 -4.83 -1.21 -7.04
N ILE A 50 -4.64 -0.46 -5.95
CA ILE A 50 -5.61 -0.34 -4.87
C ILE A 50 -5.81 1.13 -4.57
N SER A 51 -7.07 1.59 -4.61
CA SER A 51 -7.47 2.87 -4.04
C SER A 51 -8.11 2.59 -2.68
N PHE A 52 -7.70 3.32 -1.64
CA PHE A 52 -8.18 3.11 -0.28
C PHE A 52 -8.18 4.42 0.52
N ASP A 53 -9.05 4.47 1.52
CA ASP A 53 -9.02 5.49 2.57
C ASP A 53 -8.31 4.94 3.81
N SER A 54 -7.58 5.78 4.52
CA SER A 54 -6.99 5.45 5.81
C SER A 54 -6.98 6.65 6.75
N ASN A 55 -7.00 6.39 8.05
CA ASN A 55 -6.80 7.40 9.08
C ASN A 55 -5.31 7.76 9.32
N VAL A 56 -4.41 7.30 8.44
CA VAL A 56 -2.99 7.65 8.44
C VAL A 56 -2.67 8.44 7.18
N LEU A 57 -2.14 9.65 7.34
CA LEU A 57 -1.63 10.44 6.23
C LEU A 57 -0.19 10.02 5.92
N LEU A 58 0.03 9.54 4.70
CA LEU A 58 1.35 9.14 4.21
C LEU A 58 1.83 10.11 3.14
N PRO A 59 3.14 10.42 3.08
CA PRO A 59 3.71 11.22 2.00
C PRO A 59 3.50 10.58 0.62
N GLN A 60 3.47 11.42 -0.42
CA GLN A 60 3.45 10.93 -1.80
C GLN A 60 4.71 10.13 -2.12
N HIS A 61 4.56 9.14 -3.02
CA HIS A 61 5.62 8.30 -3.54
C HIS A 61 6.29 7.35 -2.54
N VAL A 62 5.71 7.18 -1.36
CA VAL A 62 6.14 6.15 -0.42
C VAL A 62 5.78 4.77 -0.97
N GLY A 63 6.75 3.84 -0.90
CA GLY A 63 6.55 2.45 -1.29
C GLY A 63 6.06 1.60 -0.11
N LEU A 64 4.95 0.88 -0.30
CA LEU A 64 4.40 -0.06 0.67
C LEU A 64 4.50 -1.51 0.20
N GLY A 65 4.80 -2.40 1.14
CA GLY A 65 4.81 -3.84 0.91
C GLY A 65 6.10 -4.38 0.28
N LYS A 66 5.99 -5.47 -0.48
CA LYS A 66 7.14 -6.17 -1.04
C LYS A 66 7.65 -5.47 -2.30
N HIS A 67 8.97 -5.43 -2.46
CA HIS A 67 9.64 -4.83 -3.63
C HIS A 67 9.43 -3.31 -3.77
N ALA A 68 9.14 -2.62 -2.66
CA ALA A 68 9.02 -1.16 -2.62
C ALA A 68 10.27 -0.44 -3.17
N SER A 69 11.47 -0.97 -2.91
CA SER A 69 12.74 -0.40 -3.38
C SER A 69 12.95 -0.47 -4.89
N VAL A 70 12.15 -1.26 -5.62
CA VAL A 70 12.24 -1.42 -7.08
C VAL A 70 10.95 -0.97 -7.77
N GLY A 71 10.17 -0.12 -7.10
CA GLY A 71 9.05 0.60 -7.71
C GLY A 71 7.67 -0.06 -7.56
N PHE A 72 7.52 -1.13 -6.77
CA PHE A 72 6.20 -1.69 -6.47
C PHE A 72 5.53 -1.00 -5.29
N GLY A 73 4.19 -0.94 -5.32
CA GLY A 73 3.39 -0.45 -4.19
C GLY A 73 3.60 1.03 -3.88
N ILE A 74 3.96 1.84 -4.88
CA ILE A 74 4.10 3.29 -4.75
C ILE A 74 2.72 3.91 -4.49
N LEU A 75 2.63 4.72 -3.45
CA LEU A 75 1.45 5.50 -3.14
C LEU A 75 1.42 6.82 -3.92
N THR A 76 0.25 7.16 -4.42
CA THR A 76 -0.08 8.47 -4.98
C THR A 76 -1.35 8.96 -4.34
N VAL A 77 -1.40 10.25 -4.00
CA VAL A 77 -2.64 10.86 -3.50
C VAL A 77 -3.61 11.00 -4.68
N THR A 78 -4.77 10.41 -4.55
CA THR A 78 -5.86 10.58 -5.52
C THR A 78 -6.71 11.75 -5.10
N THR A 79 -6.53 12.91 -5.73
CA THR A 79 -7.50 14.01 -5.59
C THR A 79 -8.73 13.64 -6.41
N ILE A 80 -9.77 13.13 -5.76
CA ILE A 80 -11.07 12.97 -6.41
C ILE A 80 -11.66 14.38 -6.54
N ASN A 81 -11.49 14.99 -7.71
CA ASN A 81 -12.20 16.22 -8.05
C ASN A 81 -13.70 15.89 -8.04
N LYS A 82 -14.42 16.55 -7.13
CA LYS A 82 -15.88 16.51 -7.05
C LYS A 82 -16.49 17.39 -8.13
#